data_AF-A0A8T4SH03-F1
#
_entry.id   AF-A0A8T4SH03-F1
#
_cell.length_a   1.000
_cell.length_b   1.000
_cell.length_c   1.000
_cell.angle_alpha   90.00
_cell.angle_beta   90.00
_cell.angle_gamma   90.00
#
_symmetry.space_group_name_H-M   'P 1'
#
loop_
_entity.id
_entity.type
_entity.pdbx_description
1 polymer ?
#
loop_
_entity_poly.entity_id
_entity_poly.type
_entity_poly.pdbx_seq_one_letter_code
_entity_poly.pdbx_strand_id
1 'polypeptide(L)' 'MATKTITITEDSYQRLNALKEKNESFSDVIRRVTGKVKLTDFAGILTEEEADKLEKSIEENRKRSTKRMLRIREELS' A
#
# COMPACT_ATOMS: atom_id res chain seq x y z
N MET A 1 -7.09 -27.99 -2.63
CA MET A 1 -6.69 -27.02 -1.60
C MET A 1 -7.53 -27.25 -0.36
N ALA A 2 -6.95 -27.27 0.83
CA ALA A 2 -7.73 -27.33 2.06
C ALA A 2 -8.46 -25.99 2.26
N THR A 3 -9.77 -26.03 2.48
CA THR A 3 -10.55 -24.84 2.84
C THR A 3 -10.76 -24.81 4.34
N LYS A 4 -10.78 -23.60 4.91
CA LYS A 4 -11.16 -23.37 6.31
C LYS A 4 -12.20 -22.27 6.31
N THR A 5 -13.25 -22.46 7.10
CA THR A 5 -14.29 -21.46 7.33
C THR A 5 -13.91 -20.64 8.56
N ILE A 6 -13.96 -19.33 8.44
CA ILE A 6 -13.74 -18.39 9.54
C ILE A 6 -14.97 -17.50 9.69
N THR A 7 -15.32 -17.17 10.93
CA THR A 7 -16.32 -16.15 11.22
C THR A 7 -15.63 -14.80 11.35
N ILE A 8 -16.17 -13.78 10.69
CA ILE A 8 -15.68 -12.40 10.76
C ILE A 8 -16.80 -11.47 11.18
N THR A 9 -16.46 -10.30 11.69
CA THR A 9 -17.44 -9.26 11.99
C THR A 9 -18.00 -8.67 10.71
N GLU A 10 -19.21 -8.12 10.77
CA GLU A 10 -19.87 -7.47 9.63
C GLU A 10 -19.01 -6.31 9.07
N ASP A 11 -18.41 -5.49 9.92
CA ASP A 11 -17.48 -4.42 9.50
C ASP A 11 -16.28 -5.00 8.69
N SER A 12 -15.72 -6.12 9.14
CA SER A 12 -14.62 -6.78 8.41
C SER A 12 -15.07 -7.28 7.04
N TYR A 13 -16.28 -7.85 6.94
CA TYR A 13 -16.86 -8.27 5.67
C TYR A 13 -17.04 -7.09 4.71
N GLN A 14 -17.61 -5.98 5.19
CA GLN A 14 -17.85 -4.78 4.38
C GLN A 14 -16.54 -4.18 3.85
N ARG A 15 -15.50 -4.14 4.68
CA ARG A 15 -14.15 -3.69 4.27
C ARG A 15 -13.58 -4.57 3.16
N LEU A 16 -13.68 -5.89 3.30
CA LEU A 16 -13.23 -6.82 2.26
C LEU A 16 -14.04 -6.67 0.97
N ASN A 17 -15.34 -6.44 1.08
CA ASN A 17 -16.22 -6.24 -0.07
C ASN A 17 -15.90 -4.94 -0.81
N ALA A 18 -15.60 -3.87 -0.10
CA ALA A 18 -15.19 -2.58 -0.69
C ALA A 18 -13.85 -2.66 -1.42
N LEU A 19 -12.94 -3.55 -0.98
CA LEU A 19 -11.62 -3.77 -1.59
C LEU A 19 -11.63 -4.73 -2.77
N LYS A 20 -12.75 -5.43 -3.00
CA LYS A 20 -12.87 -6.51 -3.97
C LYS A 20 -12.97 -5.96 -5.40
N GLU A 21 -12.10 -6.44 -6.29
CA GLU A 21 -12.15 -6.12 -7.71
C GLU A 21 -13.15 -6.99 -8.48
N LYS A 22 -13.47 -6.59 -9.72
CA LYS A 22 -14.41 -7.34 -10.57
C LYS A 22 -13.84 -8.73 -10.86
N ASN A 23 -14.62 -9.77 -10.56
CA ASN A 23 -14.26 -11.20 -10.68
C ASN A 23 -13.19 -11.71 -9.68
N GLU A 24 -12.81 -10.95 -8.66
CA GLU A 24 -11.90 -11.41 -7.60
C GLU A 24 -12.66 -12.26 -6.56
N SER A 25 -12.07 -13.27 -5.92
CA SER A 25 -12.70 -13.99 -4.78
C SER A 25 -12.33 -13.35 -3.44
N PHE A 26 -13.08 -13.58 -2.36
CA PHE A 26 -12.70 -13.07 -1.03
C PHE A 26 -11.36 -13.65 -0.56
N SER A 27 -11.06 -14.90 -0.92
CA SER A 27 -9.77 -15.52 -0.65
C SER A 27 -8.62 -14.81 -1.37
N ASP A 28 -8.86 -14.27 -2.58
CA ASP A 28 -7.88 -13.48 -3.32
C ASP A 28 -7.66 -12.11 -2.68
N VAL A 29 -8.73 -11.42 -2.29
CA VAL A 29 -8.63 -10.14 -1.57
C VAL A 29 -7.81 -10.32 -0.29
N ILE A 30 -8.13 -11.34 0.52
CA ILE A 30 -7.39 -11.63 1.76
C ILE A 30 -5.93 -11.89 1.45
N ARG A 31 -5.61 -12.73 0.46
CA ARG A 31 -4.23 -13.01 0.06
C ARG A 31 -3.49 -11.78 -0.46
N ARG A 32 -4.16 -10.89 -1.19
CA ARG A 32 -3.57 -9.64 -1.72
C ARG A 32 -3.28 -8.65 -0.60
N VAL A 33 -4.22 -8.46 0.33
CA VAL A 33 -4.10 -7.52 1.45
C VAL A 33 -3.14 -8.03 2.52
N THR A 34 -3.14 -9.33 2.81
CA THR A 34 -2.26 -9.96 3.81
C THR A 34 -0.94 -10.44 3.22
N GLY A 35 -0.82 -10.43 1.89
CA GLY A 35 0.40 -10.75 1.18
C GLY A 35 1.47 -9.74 1.56
N LYS A 36 2.45 -10.20 2.35
CA LYS A 36 3.70 -9.46 2.53
C LYS A 36 4.45 -9.54 1.21
N VAL A 37 4.28 -8.53 0.37
CA VAL A 37 5.16 -8.37 -0.79
C VAL A 37 6.55 -8.08 -0.23
N LYS A 38 7.50 -9.00 -0.41
CA LYS A 38 8.85 -8.74 0.06
C LYS A 38 9.44 -7.75 -0.93
N LEU A 39 9.97 -6.62 -0.44
CA LEU A 39 10.65 -5.65 -1.30
C LEU A 39 11.79 -6.30 -2.12
N THR A 40 12.36 -7.38 -1.59
CA THR A 40 13.36 -8.21 -2.27
C THR A 40 12.83 -8.91 -3.52
N ASP A 41 11.52 -9.16 -3.62
CA ASP A 41 10.91 -9.78 -4.80
C ASP A 41 10.95 -8.83 -6.02
N PHE A 42 11.21 -7.54 -5.79
CA PHE A 42 11.39 -6.53 -6.84
C PHE A 42 12.86 -6.16 -7.09
N ALA A 43 13.81 -6.82 -6.42
CA ALA A 43 15.23 -6.55 -6.61
C ALA A 43 15.65 -6.87 -8.05
N GLY A 44 16.31 -5.92 -8.73
CA GLY A 44 16.80 -6.08 -10.10
C GLY A 44 15.80 -5.71 -11.20
N ILE A 45 14.62 -5.21 -10.87
CA ILE A 45 13.64 -4.73 -11.88
C ILE A 45 14.04 -3.36 -12.46
N LEU A 46 14.66 -2.51 -11.64
CA LEU A 46 15.09 -1.17 -12.05
C LEU A 46 16.58 -1.18 -12.38
N THR A 47 16.95 -0.46 -13.43
CA THR A 47 18.35 -0.06 -13.65
C THR A 47 18.81 0.92 -12.56
N GLU A 48 20.13 1.06 -12.37
CA GLU A 48 20.68 2.04 -11.41
C GLU A 48 20.17 3.46 -11.69
N GLU A 49 20.11 3.87 -12.96
CA GLU A 49 19.62 5.20 -13.33
C GLU A 49 18.12 5.40 -13.00
N GLU A 50 17.30 4.38 -13.19
CA GLU A 50 15.88 4.43 -12.86
C GLU A 50 15.66 4.43 -11.35
N ALA A 51 16.47 3.67 -10.60
CA ALA A 51 16.46 3.66 -9.15
C ALA A 51 16.84 5.05 -8.59
N ASP A 52 17.90 5.66 -9.10
CA ASP A 52 18.34 7.01 -8.71
C ASP A 52 17.28 8.08 -8.98
N LYS A 53 16.61 8.00 -10.14
CA LYS A 53 15.52 8.92 -10.49
C LYS A 53 14.33 8.75 -9.55
N LEU A 54 13.97 7.50 -9.25
CA LEU A 54 12.89 7.18 -8.33
C LEU A 54 13.21 7.69 -6.92
N GLU A 55 14.43 7.47 -6.44
CA GLU A 55 14.88 7.93 -5.12
C GLU A 55 14.81 9.46 -4.99
N LYS A 56 15.32 10.19 -5.99
CA LYS A 56 15.24 11.66 -6.03
C LYS A 56 13.78 12.15 -6.00
N SER A 57 12.89 11.53 -6.76
CA SER A 57 11.47 11.89 -6.76
C SER A 57 10.81 11.64 -5.40
N ILE A 58 11.14 10.54 -4.73
CA ILE A 58 10.64 10.24 -3.38
C ILE A 58 11.16 11.27 -2.37
N GLU A 59 12.45 11.62 -2.41
CA GLU A 59 13.01 12.65 -1.54
C GLU A 59 12.32 14.01 -1.71
N GLU A 60 12.15 14.46 -2.95
CA GLU A 60 11.49 15.74 -3.24
C GLU A 60 10.06 15.76 -2.72
N ASN A 61 9.32 14.67 -2.91
CA ASN A 61 7.97 14.52 -2.36
C ASN A 61 7.97 14.60 -0.82
N ARG A 62 8.89 13.90 -0.14
CA ARG A 62 9.01 13.97 1.33
C ARG A 62 9.34 15.38 1.81
N LYS A 63 10.26 16.07 1.14
CA LYS A 63 10.61 17.47 1.44
C LYS A 63 9.40 18.39 1.26
N ARG A 64 8.62 18.23 0.19
CA ARG A 64 7.38 19.00 -0.05
C ARG A 64 6.33 18.75 1.02
N SER A 65 6.07 17.48 1.35
CA SER A 65 5.09 17.11 2.39
C SER A 65 5.48 17.67 3.75
N THR A 66 6.76 17.59 4.11
CA THR A 66 7.27 18.14 5.38
C THR A 66 7.13 19.66 5.43
N LYS A 67 7.53 20.37 4.35
CA LYS A 67 7.36 21.83 4.25
C LYS A 67 5.89 22.24 4.37
N ARG A 68 4.98 21.52 3.69
CA ARG A 68 3.54 21.77 3.78
C ARG A 68 3.02 21.58 5.20
N MET A 69 3.43 20.50 5.87
CA MET A 69 3.03 20.22 7.25
C MET A 69 3.51 21.29 8.22
N LEU A 70 4.76 21.73 8.10
CA LEU A 70 5.31 22.82 8.92
C LEU A 70 4.55 24.13 8.71
N ARG A 71 4.24 24.47 7.46
CA ARG A 71 3.46 25.68 7.15
C ARG A 71 2.06 25.63 7.77
N ILE A 72 1.35 24.51 7.63
CA ILE A 72 0.02 24.34 8.25
C ILE A 72 0.11 24.46 9.78
N ARG A 73 1.18 23.94 10.39
CA ARG A 73 1.40 24.04 11.84
C ARG A 73 1.61 25.49 12.29
N GLU A 74 2.34 26.29 11.51
CA GLU A 74 2.54 27.72 11.79
C GLU A 74 1.24 28.52 11.64
N GLU A 75 0.40 28.21 10.65
CA GLU A 75 -0.89 28.89 10.41
C GLU A 75 -1.96 28.58 11.48
N LEU A 76 -1.78 27.50 12.24
CA LEU A 76 -2.72 27.06 13.29
C LEU A 76 -2.25 27.40 14.71
N SER A 77 -1.08 28.03 14.87
CA SER A 77 -0.54 28.50 16.15
C SER A 77 -0.85 29.97 16.40
#